data_AF-A1BMA8-F1
#
_entry.id   AF-A1BMA8-F1
#
_cell.length_a   1.000
_cell.length_b   1.000
_cell.length_c   1.000
_cell.angle_alpha   90.00
_cell.angle_beta   90.00
_cell.angle_gamma   90.00
#
_symmetry.space_group_name_H-M   'P 1'
#
loop_
_entity.id
_entity.type
_entity.pdbx_description
1 polymer ?
#
loop_
_entity_poly.entity_id
_entity_poly.type
_entity_poly.pdbx_seq_one_letter_code
_entity_poly.pdbx_strand_id
1 'polypeptide(L)' 'VDFARAASLHHGMPTVIFSLEMSKTELAQRIIAAEANIPLAAMRRADDITPERWNMLNNLQDALQNAPL' A
#
# COMPACT_ATOMS: atom_id res chain seq x y z
N VAL A 1 -10.67 -1.66 0.95
CA VAL A 1 -9.52 -2.08 0.11
C VAL A 1 -8.82 -3.31 0.70
N ASP A 2 -9.03 -3.63 1.98
CA ASP A 2 -8.35 -4.76 2.63
C ASP A 2 -8.60 -6.12 2.01
N PHE A 3 -9.82 -6.40 1.53
CA PHE A 3 -10.09 -7.66 0.83
C PHE A 3 -9.28 -7.77 -0.47
N ALA A 4 -9.14 -6.67 -1.21
CA ALA A 4 -8.39 -6.63 -2.46
C ALA A 4 -6.89 -6.74 -2.22
N ARG A 5 -6.39 -6.06 -1.18
CA ARG A 5 -5.02 -6.21 -0.67
C ARG A 5 -4.73 -7.66 -0.29
N ALA A 6 -5.59 -8.29 0.51
CA ALA A 6 -5.43 -9.69 0.90
C ALA A 6 -5.45 -10.62 -0.32
N ALA A 7 -6.41 -10.46 -1.22
CA ALA A 7 -6.53 -11.27 -2.42
C ALA A 7 -5.28 -11.19 -3.31
N SER A 8 -4.78 -9.98 -3.62
CA SER A 8 -3.66 -9.81 -4.54
C SER A 8 -2.29 -10.04 -3.88
N LEU A 9 -2.02 -9.47 -2.71
CA LEU A 9 -0.71 -9.52 -2.06
C LEU A 9 -0.48 -10.82 -1.27
N HIS A 10 -1.51 -11.37 -0.62
CA HIS A 10 -1.36 -12.56 0.23
C HIS A 10 -1.75 -13.85 -0.49
N HIS A 11 -2.70 -13.79 -1.42
CA HIS A 11 -3.20 -14.97 -2.14
C HIS A 11 -2.87 -14.99 -3.64
N GLY A 12 -2.19 -13.98 -4.17
CA GLY A 12 -1.80 -13.91 -5.58
C GLY A 12 -2.99 -13.94 -6.56
N MET A 13 -4.19 -13.60 -6.08
CA MET A 13 -5.42 -13.63 -6.87
C MET A 13 -5.56 -12.34 -7.67
N PRO A 14 -5.75 -12.44 -9.00
CA PRO A 14 -6.01 -11.27 -9.84
C PRO A 14 -7.20 -10.49 -9.31
N THR A 15 -6.98 -9.22 -9.01
CA THR A 15 -7.97 -8.33 -8.40
C THR A 15 -8.07 -7.07 -9.23
N VAL A 16 -9.28 -6.53 -9.40
CA VAL A 16 -9.52 -5.26 -10.09
C VAL A 16 -10.31 -4.35 -9.17
N ILE A 17 -9.86 -3.10 -9.03
CA ILE A 17 -10.56 -2.09 -8.23
C ILE A 17 -10.95 -0.92 -9.13
N PHE A 18 -12.25 -0.64 -9.18
CA PHE A 18 -12.77 0.59 -9.77
C PHE A 18 -12.99 1.62 -8.66
N SER A 19 -12.18 2.67 -8.65
CA SER A 19 -12.32 3.79 -7.71
C SER A 19 -12.88 5.00 -8.43
N LEU A 20 -14.04 5.50 -7.99
CA LEU A 20 -14.73 6.65 -8.62
C LEU A 20 -14.45 7.98 -7.91
N GLU A 21 -14.00 7.92 -6.65
CA GLU A 21 -13.76 9.09 -5.80
C GLU A 21 -12.28 9.29 -5.47
N MET A 22 -11.52 8.20 -5.34
CA MET A 22 -10.11 8.25 -4.98
C MET A 22 -9.23 8.03 -6.21
N SER A 23 -8.16 8.80 -6.31
CA SER A 23 -7.11 8.58 -7.30
C SER A 23 -6.37 7.25 -7.08
N LYS A 24 -5.69 6.75 -8.12
CA LYS A 24 -4.82 5.57 -8.02
C LYS A 24 -3.78 5.72 -6.90
N THR A 25 -3.21 6.91 -6.75
CA THR A 25 -2.19 7.19 -5.73
C THR A 25 -2.75 7.13 -4.32
N GLU A 26 -3.92 7.72 -4.08
CA GLU A 26 -4.58 7.65 -2.77
C GLU A 26 -4.95 6.22 -2.40
N LEU A 27 -5.43 5.44 -3.38
CA LEU A 27 -5.73 4.03 -3.18
C LEU A 27 -4.47 3.22 -2.82
N ALA A 28 -3.38 3.40 -3.56
CA ALA A 28 -2.10 2.74 -3.28
C ALA A 28 -1.55 3.10 -1.90
N GLN A 29 -1.56 4.39 -1.55
CA GLN A 29 -1.13 4.86 -0.23
C GLN A 29 -1.94 4.23 0.90
N ARG A 30 -3.27 4.08 0.74
CA ARG A 30 -4.11 3.40 1.73
C ARG A 30 -3.75 1.91 1.87
N ILE A 31 -3.44 1.23 0.77
CA ILE A 31 -3.02 -0.18 0.79
C ILE A 31 -1.68 -0.33 1.51
N ILE A 32 -0.69 0.50 1.17
CA ILE A 32 0.66 0.43 1.76
C ILE A 32 0.61 0.79 3.25
N ALA A 33 -0.14 1.84 3.63
CA ALA A 33 -0.34 2.21 5.03
C ALA A 33 -0.95 1.05 5.85
N ALA A 34 -1.96 0.38 5.30
CA ALA A 34 -2.62 -0.76 5.93
C ALA A 34 -1.69 -1.98 6.06
N GLU A 35 -0.88 -2.28 5.05
CA GLU A 35 0.07 -3.40 5.07
C GLU A 35 1.26 -3.13 6.02
N ALA A 36 1.78 -1.91 6.02
CA ALA A 36 2.93 -1.51 6.82
C ALA A 36 2.59 -1.21 8.29
N ASN A 37 1.29 -1.20 8.64
CA ASN A 37 0.77 -0.72 9.93
C ASN A 37 1.30 0.68 10.30
N ILE A 38 1.33 1.58 9.31
CA ILE A 38 1.82 2.96 9.43
C ILE A 38 0.65 3.92 9.27
N PRO A 39 0.44 4.86 10.21
CA PRO A 39 -0.56 5.89 10.02
C PRO A 39 -0.30 6.70 8.75
N LEU A 40 -1.34 6.94 7.95
CA LEU A 40 -1.25 7.78 6.74
C LEU A 40 -0.67 9.18 7.02
N ALA A 41 -0.90 9.71 8.23
CA ALA A 41 -0.32 10.98 8.65
C ALA A 41 1.22 10.92 8.74
N ALA A 42 1.78 9.80 9.21
CA ALA A 42 3.22 9.58 9.29
C ALA A 42 3.83 9.42 7.88
N MET A 43 3.09 8.86 6.91
CA MET A 43 3.56 8.81 5.51
C MET A 43 3.75 10.18 4.87
N ARG A 44 3.07 11.22 5.37
CA ARG A 44 3.20 12.60 4.88
C ARG A 44 4.36 13.35 5.53
N ARG A 45 4.90 12.82 6.63
CA ARG A 45 5.99 13.43 7.40
C ARG A 45 7.21 12.52 7.34
N ALA A 46 8.09 12.79 6.38
CA ALA A 46 9.30 12.01 6.17
C ALA A 46 10.19 11.93 7.42
N ASP A 47 10.13 12.97 8.27
CA ASP A 47 10.92 13.08 9.51
C ASP A 47 10.51 12.09 10.60
N ASP A 48 9.27 11.57 10.54
CA ASP A 48 8.73 10.61 11.52
C ASP A 48 8.97 9.14 11.10
N ILE A 49 9.66 8.92 9.98
CA ILE A 49 9.90 7.59 9.42
C ILE A 49 11.38 7.24 9.58
N THR A 50 11.67 6.24 10.41
CA THR A 50 13.05 5.74 10.57
C THR A 50 13.56 5.14 9.24
N PRO A 51 14.88 5.10 9.01
CA PRO A 51 15.46 4.51 7.80
C PRO A 51 15.00 3.06 7.55
N GLU A 52 14.82 2.26 8.61
CA GLU A 52 14.35 0.87 8.53
C GLU A 52 12.91 0.82 8.00
N ARG A 53 12.09 1.78 8.46
CA ARG A 53 10.69 1.89 8.05
C ARG A 53 10.57 2.40 6.61
N TRP A 54 11.48 3.25 6.17
CA TRP A 54 11.62 3.64 4.76
C TRP A 54 11.93 2.44 3.87
N ASN A 55 12.85 1.56 4.28
CA ASN A 55 13.14 0.34 3.55
C ASN A 55 11.93 -0.60 3.47
N MET A 56 11.18 -0.74 4.56
CA MET A 56 9.93 -1.52 4.57
C MET A 56 8.90 -0.95 3.59
N LEU A 57 8.75 0.38 3.54
CA LEU A 57 7.84 1.05 2.61
C LEU A 57 8.22 0.83 1.15
N ASN A 58 9.51 0.91 0.82
CA ASN A 58 10.00 0.65 -0.53
C ASN A 58 9.71 -0.81 -0.94
N ASN A 59 9.99 -1.77 -0.06
CA ASN A 59 9.70 -3.18 -0.33
C ASN A 59 8.20 -3.43 -0.57
N LEU A 60 7.33 -2.76 0.19
CA LEU A 60 5.87 -2.87 0.02
C LEU A 60 5.38 -2.19 -1.25
N GLN A 61 5.98 -1.06 -1.63
CA GLN A 61 5.72 -0.42 -2.91
C GLN A 61 6.08 -1.35 -4.07
N ASP A 62 7.24 -2.02 -4.00
CA ASP A 62 7.67 -2.98 -5.02
C ASP A 62 6.75 -4.21 -5.05
N ALA A 63 6.36 -4.75 -3.88
CA ALA A 63 5.41 -5.84 -3.79
C ALA A 63 4.06 -5.47 -4.42
N LEU A 64 3.58 -4.25 -4.18
CA LEU A 64 2.33 -3.75 -4.77
C LEU A 64 2.41 -3.61 -6.29
N GLN A 65 3.55 -3.17 -6.83
CA GLN A 65 3.76 -3.08 -8.28
C GLN A 65 3.77 -4.45 -8.97
N ASN A 66 4.25 -5.48 -8.27
CA ASN A 66 4.34 -6.85 -8.80
C ASN A 66 3.10 -7.70 -8.48
N ALA A 67 2.22 -7.24 -7.59
CA ALA A 67 0.98 -7.93 -7.26
C ALA A 67 -0.04 -7.80 -8.42
N PRO A 68 -0.88 -8.82 -8.65
CA PRO A 68 -1.90 -8.78 -9.70
C PRO A 68 -3.12 -7.95 -9.24
N LEU A 69 -2.95 -6.62 -9.13
CA LEU A 69 -3.93 -5.62 -8.66
C LEU A 69 -4.23 -4.52 -9.72
#